data_AF-A0AAN1QLR7-F1
#
_entry.id   AF-A0AAN1QLR7-F1
#
_cell.length_a   1.000
_cell.length_b   1.000
_cell.length_c   1.000
_cell.angle_alpha   90.00
_cell.angle_beta   90.00
_cell.angle_gamma   90.00
#
_symmetry.space_group_name_H-M   'P 1'
#
loop_
_entity.id
_entity.type
_entity.pdbx_description
1 polymer ?
#
loop_
_entity_poly.entity_id
_entity_poly.type
_entity_poly.pdbx_seq_one_letter_code
_entity_poly.pdbx_strand_id
1 'polypeptide(L)'
;MLSFLAILPRSLVTFFYAAAALLRFYGDAETIPFEQYGFTYTVLDWSLVAFLAASVLLLVAIGIEWHGGNRRRDQEAEDRAATAEARDRAVAAAEREARRDYLAAREAERQNRRDILQIRHQLDPSPENRAALRDFLAILEEDR
;
A
#
# COMPACT_ATOMS: atom_id res chain seq x y z
N MET A 1 11.06 8.51 17.46
CA MET A 1 12.42 8.62 18.03
C MET A 1 13.41 8.23 16.94
N LEU A 2 14.09 9.19 16.31
CA LEU A 2 15.21 8.88 15.41
C LEU A 2 16.27 8.15 16.25
N SER A 3 16.47 6.86 16.00
CA SER A 3 17.48 6.10 16.72
C SER A 3 18.84 6.74 16.46
N PHE A 4 19.60 7.01 17.52
CA PHE A 4 20.97 7.53 17.43
C PHE A 4 21.85 6.68 16.49
N LEU A 5 21.56 5.37 16.42
CA LEU A 5 22.13 4.39 15.49
C LEU A 5 21.87 4.67 14.00
N ALA A 6 20.83 5.41 13.63
CA ALA A 6 20.54 5.76 12.23
C ALA A 6 21.40 6.93 11.74
N ILE A 7 21.89 7.78 12.65
CA ILE A 7 22.71 8.96 12.35
C ILE A 7 24.20 8.62 12.46
N LEU A 8 24.55 7.71 13.37
CA LEU A 8 25.92 7.26 13.67
C LEU A 8 26.74 6.88 12.41
N PRO A 9 26.22 6.11 11.44
CA PRO A 9 27.00 5.69 10.27
C PRO A 9 27.39 6.89 9.42
N ARG A 10 26.47 7.84 9.22
CA ARG A 10 26.69 9.01 8.38
C ARG A 10 27.72 9.97 9.00
N SER A 11 27.63 10.24 10.29
CA SER A 11 28.60 11.08 10.99
C SER A 11 29.99 10.43 11.05
N LEU A 12 30.06 9.11 11.24
CA LEU A 12 31.33 8.39 11.25
C LEU A 12 31.97 8.34 9.86
N VAL A 13 31.20 8.18 8.78
CA VAL A 13 31.71 8.27 7.40
C VAL A 13 32.41 9.60 7.17
N THR A 14 31.75 10.72 7.52
CA THR A 14 32.34 12.05 7.36
C THR A 14 33.59 12.21 8.22
N PHE A 15 33.55 11.75 9.46
CA PHE A 15 34.69 11.81 10.38
C PHE A 15 35.90 11.03 9.85
N PHE A 16 35.72 9.78 9.42
CA PHE A 16 36.81 8.94 8.93
C PHE A 16 37.38 9.41 7.59
N TYR A 17 36.56 9.94 6.68
CA TYR A 17 37.08 10.57 5.46
C TYR A 17 37.88 11.84 5.77
N ALA A 18 37.41 12.67 6.71
CA ALA A 18 38.13 13.86 7.14
C ALA A 18 39.46 13.48 7.84
N ALA A 19 39.45 12.45 8.69
CA ALA A 19 40.64 11.92 9.32
C ALA A 19 41.63 11.35 8.29
N ALA A 20 41.15 10.57 7.32
CA ALA A 20 41.97 10.05 6.23
C ALA A 20 42.64 11.19 5.43
N ALA A 21 41.88 12.22 5.07
CA ALA A 21 42.40 13.39 4.36
C ALA A 21 43.42 14.16 5.21
N LEU A 22 43.14 14.36 6.51
CA LEU A 22 44.04 15.02 7.44
C LEU A 22 45.36 14.26 7.57
N LEU A 23 45.31 12.95 7.81
CA LEU A 23 46.49 12.09 7.90
C LEU A 23 47.26 12.06 6.57
N ARG A 24 46.56 12.13 5.44
CA ARG A 24 47.19 12.14 4.12
C ARG A 24 47.93 13.44 3.81
N PHE A 25 47.43 14.58 4.32
CA PHE A 25 47.95 15.92 4.01
C PHE A 25 48.93 16.46 5.05
N TYR A 26 48.73 16.12 6.33
CA TYR A 26 49.56 16.57 7.46
C TYR A 26 50.42 15.45 8.06
N GLY A 27 50.26 14.21 7.59
CA GLY A 27 51.19 13.15 7.92
C GLY A 27 52.52 13.42 7.26
N ASP A 28 53.44 14.03 8.01
CA ASP A 28 54.84 14.08 7.61
C ASP A 28 55.31 12.64 7.37
N ALA A 29 56.22 12.43 6.41
CA ALA A 29 56.67 11.09 6.01
C ALA A 29 57.54 10.39 7.08
N GLU A 30 57.45 10.83 8.33
CA GLU A 30 58.07 10.19 9.47
C GLU A 30 57.29 8.93 9.84
N THR A 31 58.00 7.80 9.78
CA THR A 31 57.56 6.54 10.34
C THR A 31 57.32 6.75 11.83
N ILE A 32 56.11 6.47 12.32
CA ILE A 32 55.86 6.41 13.77
C ILE A 32 56.27 5.00 14.19
N PRO A 33 57.41 4.80 14.88
CA PRO A 33 57.86 3.47 15.23
C PRO A 33 56.97 2.94 16.37
N PHE A 34 56.04 2.05 16.04
CA PHE A 34 55.36 1.22 17.04
C PHE A 34 56.26 0.04 17.40
N GLU A 35 57.36 0.30 18.13
CA GLU A 35 58.37 -0.70 18.51
C GLU A 35 57.80 -1.88 19.31
N GLN A 36 56.60 -1.72 19.89
CA GLN A 36 55.99 -2.73 20.76
C GLN A 36 55.46 -3.98 20.03
N TYR A 37 55.30 -3.97 18.70
CA TYR A 37 54.74 -5.10 17.94
C TYR A 37 55.52 -5.51 16.68
N GLY A 38 56.69 -4.93 16.41
CA GLY A 38 57.56 -5.32 15.28
C GLY A 38 57.05 -4.93 13.89
N PHE A 39 56.04 -4.05 13.80
CA PHE A 39 55.50 -3.53 12.54
C PHE A 39 55.77 -2.03 12.43
N THR A 40 56.31 -1.58 11.30
CA THR A 40 56.45 -0.16 10.96
C THR A 40 55.24 0.27 10.13
N TYR A 41 54.28 0.97 10.74
CA TYR A 41 53.20 1.61 10.01
C TYR A 41 53.53 3.09 9.78
N THR A 42 53.44 3.52 8.52
CA THR A 42 53.56 4.94 8.18
C THR A 42 52.24 5.67 8.46
N VAL A 43 52.30 7.00 8.60
CA VAL A 43 51.07 7.82 8.68
C VAL A 43 50.21 7.65 7.42
N LEU A 44 50.84 7.36 6.28
CA LEU A 44 50.15 7.03 5.04
C LEU A 44 49.33 5.73 5.15
N ASP A 45 49.85 4.69 5.80
CA ASP A 45 49.12 3.42 5.98
C ASP A 45 47.87 3.63 6.83
N TRP A 46 47.97 4.45 7.89
CA TRP A 46 46.81 4.82 8.71
C TRP A 46 45.78 5.64 7.94
N SER A 47 46.21 6.48 6.99
CA SER A 47 45.28 7.20 6.10
C SER A 47 44.48 6.24 5.20
N LEU A 48 45.12 5.16 4.72
CA LEU A 48 44.46 4.13 3.93
C LEU A 48 43.46 3.33 4.78
N VAL A 49 43.84 2.96 6.00
CA VAL A 49 42.95 2.27 6.95
C VAL A 49 41.71 3.13 7.26
N ALA A 50 41.90 4.42 7.53
CA ALA A 50 40.80 5.35 7.79
C ALA A 50 39.89 5.51 6.55
N PHE A 51 40.46 5.58 5.35
CA PHE A 51 39.71 5.65 4.10
C PHE A 51 38.87 4.37 3.86
N LEU A 52 39.47 3.19 4.06
CA LEU A 52 38.77 1.92 3.94
C LEU A 52 37.64 1.79 4.98
N ALA A 53 37.89 2.19 6.23
CA ALA A 53 36.88 2.23 7.28
C ALA A 53 35.70 3.15 6.89
N ALA A 54 35.99 4.36 6.39
CA ALA A 54 34.96 5.27 5.89
C ALA A 54 34.13 4.66 4.76
N SER A 55 34.79 3.94 3.85
CA SER A 55 34.15 3.31 2.69
C SER A 55 33.22 2.16 3.10
N VAL A 56 33.64 1.33 4.05
CA VAL A 56 32.79 0.25 4.62
C VAL A 56 31.59 0.85 5.35
N LEU A 57 31.80 1.89 6.17
CA LEU A 57 30.70 2.56 6.87
C LEU A 57 29.70 3.21 5.89
N LEU A 58 30.18 3.72 4.75
CA LEU A 58 29.32 4.27 3.71
C LEU A 58 28.43 3.19 3.10
N LEU A 59 28.99 2.01 2.80
CA LEU A 59 28.21 0.88 2.29
C LEU A 59 27.16 0.41 3.31
N VAL A 60 27.51 0.36 4.60
CA VAL A 60 26.56 0.05 5.67
C VAL A 60 25.46 1.09 5.75
N ALA A 61 25.79 2.38 5.69
CA ALA A 61 24.81 3.46 5.72
C ALA A 61 23.82 3.36 4.54
N ILE A 62 24.32 3.14 3.33
CA ILE A 62 23.50 2.94 2.13
C ILE A 62 22.62 1.69 2.27
N GLY A 63 23.16 0.59 2.78
CA GLY A 63 22.40 -0.65 3.00
C GLY A 63 21.25 -0.48 3.99
N ILE A 64 21.47 0.23 5.10
CA ILE A 64 20.42 0.53 6.08
C ILE A 64 19.35 1.42 5.47
N GLU A 65 19.74 2.47 4.74
CA GLU A 65 18.80 3.39 4.09
C GLU A 65 17.96 2.65 3.04
N TRP A 66 18.60 1.79 2.24
CA TRP A 66 17.92 0.93 1.27
C TRP A 66 16.94 -0.03 1.95
N HIS A 67 17.36 -0.74 3.00
CA HIS A 67 16.50 -1.67 3.72
C HIS A 67 15.30 -0.98 4.37
N GLY A 68 15.54 0.16 5.03
CA GLY A 68 14.48 0.98 5.61
C GLY A 68 13.52 1.53 4.54
N GLY A 69 14.06 1.97 3.41
CA GLY A 69 13.29 2.44 2.26
C GLY A 69 12.42 1.34 1.66
N ASN A 70 12.99 0.15 1.43
CA ASN A 70 12.27 -1.00 0.90
C ASN A 70 11.13 -1.41 1.83
N ARG A 71 11.41 -1.53 3.13
CA ARG A 71 10.39 -1.89 4.12
C ARG A 71 9.23 -0.89 4.17
N ARG A 72 9.51 0.41 4.02
CA ARG A 72 8.46 1.45 3.95
C ARG A 72 7.61 1.32 2.69
N ARG A 73 8.24 1.05 1.53
CA ARG A 73 7.49 0.84 0.27
C ARG A 73 6.60 -0.39 0.34
N ASP A 74 7.08 -1.47 0.96
CA ASP A 74 6.29 -2.69 1.14
C ASP A 74 5.08 -2.41 2.04
N GLN A 75 5.27 -1.71 3.15
CA GLN A 75 4.17 -1.29 4.04
C GLN A 75 3.15 -0.41 3.31
N GLU A 76 3.61 0.59 2.56
CA GLU A 76 2.72 1.44 1.76
C GLU A 76 1.96 0.64 0.68
N ALA A 77 2.59 -0.38 0.09
CA ALA A 77 1.95 -1.24 -0.90
C ALA A 77 0.88 -2.13 -0.25
N GLU A 78 1.16 -2.71 0.92
CA GLU A 78 0.19 -3.47 1.71
C GLU A 78 -1.00 -2.60 2.13
N ASP A 79 -0.77 -1.38 2.62
CA ASP A 79 -1.84 -0.45 3.00
C ASP A 79 -2.70 -0.05 1.79
N ARG A 80 -2.07 0.19 0.62
CA ARG A 80 -2.79 0.47 -0.63
C ARG A 80 -3.61 -0.74 -1.08
N ALA A 81 -3.08 -1.95 -0.97
CA ALA A 81 -3.79 -3.18 -1.31
C ALA A 81 -4.99 -3.40 -0.37
N ALA A 82 -4.79 -3.26 0.94
CA ALA A 82 -5.86 -3.40 1.93
C ALA A 82 -6.98 -2.38 1.74
N THR A 83 -6.63 -1.12 1.41
CA THR A 83 -7.63 -0.09 1.11
C THR A 83 -8.36 -0.31 -0.21
N ALA A 84 -7.68 -0.83 -1.23
CA ALA A 84 -8.31 -1.23 -2.49
C ALA A 84 -9.30 -2.38 -2.27
N GLU A 85 -8.90 -3.44 -1.57
CA GLU A 85 -9.79 -4.56 -1.25
C GLU A 85 -11.00 -4.12 -0.42
N ALA A 86 -10.81 -3.22 0.55
CA ALA A 86 -11.91 -2.70 1.34
C ALA A 86 -12.91 -1.92 0.48
N ARG A 87 -12.44 -1.15 -0.49
CA ARG A 87 -13.29 -0.45 -1.47
C ARG A 87 -14.03 -1.43 -2.36
N ASP A 88 -13.35 -2.43 -2.91
CA ASP A 88 -13.98 -3.43 -3.78
C ASP A 88 -15.07 -4.22 -3.03
N ARG A 89 -14.82 -4.57 -1.76
CA ARG A 89 -15.84 -5.21 -0.91
C ARG A 89 -17.02 -4.28 -0.66
N ALA A 90 -16.79 -2.99 -0.43
CA ALA A 90 -17.86 -2.01 -0.24
C ALA A 90 -18.70 -1.83 -1.52
N VAL A 91 -18.06 -1.75 -2.68
CA VAL A 91 -18.75 -1.67 -3.98
C VAL A 91 -19.57 -2.94 -4.23
N ALA A 92 -18.99 -4.12 -4.04
CA ALA A 92 -19.70 -5.39 -4.22
C ALA A 92 -20.88 -5.54 -3.24
N ALA A 93 -20.78 -5.01 -2.02
CA ALA A 93 -21.88 -4.99 -1.08
C ALA A 93 -23.00 -4.04 -1.54
N ALA A 94 -22.64 -2.82 -1.95
CA ALA A 94 -23.59 -1.83 -2.46
C ALA A 94 -24.32 -2.32 -3.72
N GLU A 95 -23.62 -2.98 -4.64
CA GLU A 95 -24.24 -3.57 -5.84
C GLU A 95 -25.25 -4.66 -5.50
N ARG A 96 -24.96 -5.50 -4.51
CA ARG A 96 -25.90 -6.54 -4.05
C ARG A 96 -27.13 -5.93 -3.42
N GLU A 97 -26.96 -4.87 -2.63
CA GLU A 97 -28.06 -4.12 -2.01
C GLU A 97 -28.93 -3.47 -3.07
N ALA A 98 -28.33 -2.70 -3.99
CA ALA A 98 -29.03 -2.07 -5.10
C ALA A 98 -29.77 -3.10 -5.98
N ARG A 99 -29.19 -4.27 -6.21
CA ARG A 99 -29.86 -5.35 -6.95
C ARG A 99 -31.06 -5.91 -6.20
N ARG A 100 -30.97 -6.07 -4.87
CA ARG A 100 -32.10 -6.51 -4.04
C ARG A 100 -33.22 -5.49 -4.05
N ASP A 101 -32.88 -4.21 -3.89
CA ASP A 101 -33.84 -3.12 -3.91
C ASP A 101 -34.55 -3.01 -5.25
N TYR A 102 -33.79 -3.14 -6.35
CA TYR A 102 -34.36 -3.16 -7.70
C TYR A 102 -35.36 -4.31 -7.88
N LEU A 103 -35.01 -5.53 -7.43
CA LEU A 103 -35.90 -6.68 -7.52
C LEU A 103 -37.15 -6.50 -6.63
N ALA A 104 -36.98 -5.99 -5.41
CA ALA A 104 -38.09 -5.71 -4.50
C ALA A 104 -39.04 -4.65 -5.05
N ALA A 105 -38.50 -3.57 -5.62
CA ALA A 105 -39.29 -2.52 -6.26
C ALA A 105 -40.07 -3.05 -7.47
N ARG A 106 -39.42 -3.86 -8.32
CA ARG A 106 -40.08 -4.48 -9.47
C ARG A 106 -41.20 -5.43 -9.07
N GLU A 107 -40.98 -6.22 -8.02
CA GLU A 107 -42.01 -7.12 -7.48
C GLU A 107 -43.19 -6.33 -6.89
N ALA A 108 -42.91 -5.27 -6.14
CA ALA A 108 -43.94 -4.38 -5.60
C ALA A 108 -44.76 -3.70 -6.70
N GLU A 109 -44.12 -3.26 -7.80
CA GLU A 109 -44.82 -2.69 -8.95
C GLU A 109 -45.77 -3.71 -9.60
N ARG A 110 -45.30 -4.95 -9.81
CA ARG A 110 -46.13 -6.05 -10.34
C ARG A 110 -47.33 -6.34 -9.45
N GLN A 111 -47.11 -6.41 -8.13
CA GLN A 111 -48.18 -6.63 -7.15
C GLN A 111 -49.21 -5.50 -7.18
N ASN A 112 -48.76 -4.24 -7.14
CA ASN A 112 -49.64 -3.09 -7.19
C ASN A 112 -50.47 -3.06 -8.49
N ARG A 113 -49.84 -3.37 -9.63
CA ARG A 113 -50.54 -3.44 -10.92
C ARG A 113 -51.60 -4.55 -10.96
N ARG A 114 -51.29 -5.72 -10.39
CA ARG A 114 -52.26 -6.81 -10.21
C ARG A 114 -53.45 -6.35 -9.37
N ASP A 115 -53.18 -5.73 -8.23
CA ASP A 115 -54.21 -5.28 -7.28
C ASP A 115 -55.14 -4.26 -7.92
N ILE A 116 -54.60 -3.28 -8.66
CA ILE A 116 -55.40 -2.29 -9.39
C ILE A 116 -56.31 -2.96 -10.43
N LEU A 117 -55.80 -3.90 -11.23
CA LEU A 117 -56.60 -4.60 -12.24
C LEU A 117 -57.69 -5.46 -11.61
N GLN A 118 -57.38 -6.11 -10.49
CA GLN A 118 -58.35 -6.90 -9.74
C GLN A 118 -59.46 -6.02 -9.15
N ILE A 119 -59.11 -4.89 -8.53
CA ILE A 119 -60.10 -3.93 -7.99
C ILE A 119 -60.98 -3.39 -9.12
N ARG A 120 -60.41 -3.01 -10.27
CA ARG A 120 -61.19 -2.56 -11.43
C ARG A 120 -62.18 -3.61 -11.91
N HIS A 121 -61.75 -4.87 -12.00
CA HIS A 121 -62.63 -5.96 -12.39
C HIS A 121 -63.76 -6.22 -11.38
N GLN A 122 -63.49 -6.08 -10.08
CA GLN A 122 -64.50 -6.24 -9.02
C GLN A 122 -65.53 -5.09 -9.01
N LEU A 123 -65.09 -3.87 -9.30
CA LEU A 123 -65.97 -2.70 -9.39
C LEU A 123 -66.81 -2.71 -10.67
N ASP A 124 -66.21 -3.12 -11.79
CA ASP A 124 -66.88 -3.24 -13.09
C ASP A 124 -66.39 -4.51 -13.83
N PRO A 125 -67.19 -5.60 -13.82
CA PRO A 125 -66.84 -6.87 -14.45
C PRO A 125 -67.11 -6.86 -15.96
N SER A 126 -66.80 -5.76 -16.64
CA SER A 126 -66.92 -5.61 -18.08
C SER A 126 -65.98 -6.56 -18.85
N PRO A 127 -66.31 -6.92 -20.12
CA PRO A 127 -65.46 -7.78 -20.95
C PRO A 127 -64.05 -7.24 -21.13
N GLU A 128 -63.92 -5.90 -21.16
CA GLU A 128 -62.67 -5.18 -21.34
C GLU A 128 -61.75 -5.31 -20.12
N ASN A 129 -62.27 -5.07 -18.90
CA ASN A 129 -61.52 -5.28 -17.66
C ASN A 129 -61.14 -6.76 -17.45
N ARG A 130 -62.02 -7.70 -17.88
CA ARG A 130 -61.73 -9.14 -17.84
C ARG A 130 -60.60 -9.52 -18.80
N ALA A 131 -60.59 -8.95 -20.01
CA ALA A 131 -59.53 -9.18 -20.98
C ALA A 131 -58.20 -8.61 -20.48
N ALA A 132 -58.18 -7.40 -19.95
CA ALA A 132 -56.97 -6.75 -19.40
C ALA A 132 -56.37 -7.52 -18.21
N LEU A 133 -57.20 -8.03 -17.30
CA LEU A 133 -56.72 -8.85 -16.18
C LEU A 133 -56.15 -10.20 -16.67
N ARG A 134 -56.80 -10.84 -17.64
CA ARG A 134 -56.34 -12.11 -18.21
C ARG A 134 -55.01 -11.96 -18.95
N ASP A 135 -54.88 -10.89 -19.73
CA ASP A 135 -53.66 -10.57 -20.48
C ASP A 135 -52.47 -10.34 -19.53
N PHE A 136 -52.69 -9.56 -18.46
CA PHE A 136 -51.66 -9.34 -17.44
C PHE A 136 -51.26 -10.62 -16.69
N LEU A 137 -52.22 -11.51 -16.39
CA LEU A 137 -51.92 -12.80 -15.75
C LEU A 137 -51.13 -13.74 -16.69
N ALA A 138 -51.43 -13.72 -17.99
CA ALA A 138 -50.66 -14.49 -18.98
C ALA A 138 -49.20 -14.02 -19.05
N ILE A 139 -48.96 -12.70 -19.03
CA ILE A 139 -47.60 -12.12 -18.99
C ILE A 139 -46.84 -12.59 -17.74
N LEU A 140 -47.50 -12.67 -16.58
CA LEU A 140 -46.87 -13.14 -15.34
C LEU A 140 -46.57 -14.65 -15.35
N GLU A 141 -47.30 -15.44 -16.15
CA GLU A 141 -47.08 -16.88 -16.29
C GLU A 141 -45.92 -17.19 -17.24
N GLU A 142 -45.68 -16.33 -18.23
CA GLU A 142 -44.55 -16.41 -19.16
C GLU A 142 -43.22 -15.93 -18.54
N ASP A 143 -43.27 -14.99 -17.59
CA ASP A 143 -42.11 -14.45 -16.86
C ASP A 143 -41.57 -15.37 -15.73
N ARG A 144 -42.12 -16.59 -15.56
CA ARG A 144 -41.85 -17.52 -14.46
C ARG A 144 -40.95 -18.70 -14.84
#